data_AF-A0A1F5F747-F1
#
_entry.id   AF-A0A1F5F747-F1
#
_cell.length_a   1.000
_cell.length_b   1.000
_cell.length_c   1.000
_cell.angle_alpha   90.00
_cell.angle_beta   90.00
_cell.angle_gamma   90.00
#
_symmetry.space_group_name_H-M   'P 1'
#
loop_
_entity.id
_entity.type
_entity.pdbx_description
1 polymer ?
#
loop_
_entity_poly.entity_id
_entity_poly.type
_entity_poly.pdbx_seq_one_letter_code
_entity_poly.pdbx_strand_id
1 'polypeptide(L)'
;MSYNQLLLLAYFLQGGEKILTVRQMEAGTPLKKKVLGGVLSSLSRTRFRGISLIEPMGKAQDKVGLRWKLNTQILDLIKTKKEVARLLASY
;
A
#
# COMPACT_ATOMS: atom_id res chain seq x y z
N MET A 1 4.26 -11.66 4.36
CA MET A 1 3.81 -10.84 3.20
C MET A 1 4.47 -11.37 1.94
N SER A 2 3.79 -11.34 0.80
CA SER A 2 4.34 -11.68 -0.52
C SER A 2 5.16 -10.54 -1.14
N TYR A 3 5.93 -10.85 -2.19
CA TYR A 3 6.70 -9.86 -2.95
C TYR A 3 5.83 -8.68 -3.44
N ASN A 4 4.67 -8.95 -4.06
CA ASN A 4 3.77 -7.90 -4.55
C ASN A 4 3.18 -7.05 -3.42
N GLN A 5 2.92 -7.64 -2.25
CA GLN A 5 2.49 -6.89 -1.06
C GLN A 5 3.59 -5.95 -0.57
N LEU A 6 4.85 -6.40 -0.56
CA LEU A 6 6.00 -5.59 -0.16
C LEU A 6 6.26 -4.46 -1.17
N LEU A 7 6.16 -4.73 -2.48
CA LEU A 7 6.27 -3.71 -3.52
C LEU A 7 5.25 -2.59 -3.34
N LEU A 8 3.97 -2.95 -3.15
CA LEU A 8 2.93 -1.95 -2.97
C LEU A 8 3.11 -1.18 -1.65
N LEU A 9 3.51 -1.86 -0.57
CA LEU A 9 3.78 -1.22 0.71
C LEU A 9 4.97 -0.24 0.61
N ALA A 10 6.04 -0.61 -0.11
CA ALA A 10 7.16 0.28 -0.36
C ALA A 10 6.73 1.55 -1.10
N TYR A 11 5.84 1.41 -2.10
CA TYR A 11 5.28 2.55 -2.82
C TYR A 11 4.46 3.48 -1.91
N PHE A 12 3.60 2.92 -1.04
CA PHE A 12 2.90 3.71 -0.01
C PHE A 12 3.87 4.46 0.91
N LEU A 13 4.92 3.78 1.38
CA LEU A 13 5.91 4.36 2.30
C LEU A 13 6.69 5.52 1.64
N GLN A 14 6.98 5.45 0.34
CA GLN A 14 7.58 6.57 -0.40
C GLN A 14 6.65 7.79 -0.41
N GLY A 15 5.34 7.57 -0.55
CA GLY A 15 4.32 8.61 -0.49
C GLY A 15 3.99 9.13 0.92
N GLY A 16 4.34 8.37 1.98
CA GLY A 16 4.05 8.72 3.36
C GLY A 16 2.53 8.72 3.63
N GLU A 17 2.00 9.89 3.99
CA GLU A 17 0.56 10.07 4.29
C GLU A 17 -0.30 10.38 3.06
N LYS A 18 0.29 10.44 1.86
CA LYS A 18 -0.42 10.73 0.63
C LYS A 18 -1.53 9.69 0.40
N ILE A 19 -2.70 10.21 0.02
CA ILE A 19 -3.81 9.40 -0.46
C ILE A 19 -3.57 9.08 -1.93
N LEU A 20 -3.53 7.80 -2.28
CA LEU A 20 -3.21 7.32 -3.62
C LEU A 20 -4.44 6.73 -4.30
N THR A 21 -4.64 7.03 -5.58
CA THR A 21 -5.65 6.36 -6.42
C THR A 21 -5.10 5.04 -6.97
N VAL A 22 -6.00 4.15 -7.40
CA VAL A 22 -5.61 2.94 -8.15
C VAL A 22 -4.72 3.29 -9.34
N ARG A 23 -5.10 4.32 -10.12
CA ARG A 23 -4.33 4.76 -11.30
C ARG A 23 -2.91 5.21 -10.97
N GLN A 24 -2.72 5.92 -9.86
CA GLN A 24 -1.38 6.34 -9.41
C GLN A 24 -0.53 5.12 -9.02
N MET A 25 -1.12 4.16 -8.30
CA MET A 25 -0.43 2.92 -7.94
C MET A 25 -0.11 2.05 -9.15
N GLU A 26 -1.00 1.98 -10.14
CA GLU A 26 -0.71 1.33 -11.41
C GLU A 26 0.37 2.07 -12.19
N ALA A 27 0.46 3.40 -12.13
CA ALA A 27 1.54 4.13 -12.80
C ALA A 27 2.90 3.93 -12.10
N GLY A 28 2.90 3.87 -10.76
CA GLY A 28 4.13 3.80 -9.95
C GLY A 28 4.64 2.40 -9.62
N THR A 29 3.90 1.34 -9.97
CA THR A 29 4.28 -0.05 -9.69
C THR A 29 4.02 -0.96 -10.89
N PRO A 30 4.67 -2.14 -10.99
CA PRO A 30 4.34 -3.13 -12.02
C PRO A 30 2.96 -3.79 -11.80
N LEU A 31 2.28 -3.54 -10.68
CA LEU A 31 1.00 -4.16 -10.33
C LEU A 31 -0.14 -3.52 -11.11
N LYS A 32 -0.91 -4.32 -11.85
CA LYS A 32 -2.04 -3.85 -12.67
C LYS A 32 -3.35 -4.57 -12.33
N LYS A 33 -4.47 -3.88 -12.56
CA LYS A 33 -5.83 -4.40 -12.59
C LYS A 33 -6.12 -5.33 -11.40
N LYS A 34 -6.56 -6.57 -11.68
CA LYS A 34 -6.96 -7.58 -10.69
C LYS A 34 -5.84 -7.91 -9.70
N VAL A 35 -4.57 -7.91 -10.13
CA VAL A 35 -3.43 -8.17 -9.25
C VAL A 35 -3.31 -7.07 -8.21
N LEU A 36 -3.31 -5.80 -8.64
CA LEU A 36 -3.27 -4.66 -7.73
C LEU A 36 -4.46 -4.66 -6.77
N GLY A 37 -5.68 -4.90 -7.27
CA GLY A 37 -6.89 -4.99 -6.44
C GLY A 37 -6.80 -6.09 -5.38
N GLY A 38 -6.27 -7.27 -5.74
CA GLY A 38 -6.03 -8.36 -4.80
C GLY A 38 -5.01 -8.00 -3.71
N VAL A 39 -3.91 -7.33 -4.09
CA VAL A 39 -2.90 -6.86 -3.14
C VAL A 39 -3.46 -5.81 -2.19
N LEU A 40 -4.21 -4.83 -2.70
CA LEU A 40 -4.90 -3.81 -1.88
C LEU A 40 -5.85 -4.45 -0.87
N SER A 41 -6.71 -5.37 -1.34
CA SER A 41 -7.63 -6.12 -0.47
C SER A 41 -6.90 -6.94 0.60
N SER A 42 -5.73 -7.48 0.27
CA SER A 42 -4.93 -8.21 1.24
C SER A 42 -4.28 -7.28 2.26
N LEU A 43 -3.66 -6.18 1.84
CA LEU A 43 -3.02 -5.22 2.74
C LEU A 43 -4.03 -4.52 3.66
N SER A 44 -5.25 -4.24 3.17
CA SER A 44 -6.30 -3.63 3.99
C SER A 44 -6.82 -4.57 5.09
N ARG A 45 -6.63 -5.89 4.92
CA ARG A 45 -6.95 -6.91 5.93
C ARG A 45 -5.78 -7.23 6.86
N THR A 46 -4.55 -6.88 6.47
CA THR A 46 -3.39 -6.98 7.35
C THR A 46 -3.53 -5.96 8.48
N ARG A 47 -3.68 -6.44 9.72
CA ARG A 47 -3.85 -5.59 10.90
C ARG A 47 -2.63 -5.65 11.80
N PHE A 48 -2.30 -4.51 12.39
CA PHE A 48 -1.32 -4.40 13.47
C PHE A 48 -1.97 -3.67 14.64
N ARG A 49 -1.95 -4.28 15.83
CA ARG A 49 -2.66 -3.77 17.02
C ARG A 49 -4.14 -3.46 16.76
N GLY A 50 -4.80 -4.28 15.94
CA GLY A 50 -6.22 -4.13 15.58
C GLY A 50 -6.52 -3.13 14.46
N ILE A 51 -5.55 -2.33 14.04
CA ILE A 51 -5.71 -1.30 12.99
C ILE A 51 -5.17 -1.83 11.67
N SER A 52 -5.90 -1.61 10.57
CA SER A 52 -5.48 -2.05 9.24
C SER A 52 -4.21 -1.32 8.77
N LEU A 53 -3.41 -1.95 7.91
CA LEU A 53 -2.19 -1.32 7.41
C LEU A 53 -2.49 -0.18 6.42
N ILE A 54 -3.50 -0.38 5.57
CA ILE A 54 -4.02 0.63 4.64
C ILE A 54 -5.54 0.72 4.73
N GLU A 55 -6.09 1.88 4.42
CA GLU A 55 -7.53 2.17 4.50
C GLU A 55 -8.08 2.82 3.22
N PRO A 56 -9.33 2.51 2.84
CA PRO A 56 -9.99 3.17 1.73
C PRO A 56 -10.53 4.56 2.14
N MET A 57 -10.27 5.57 1.31
CA MET A 57 -10.68 6.96 1.49
C MET A 57 -11.85 7.35 0.56
N GLY A 58 -12.70 6.38 0.22
CA GLY A 58 -13.82 6.55 -0.72
C GLY A 58 -13.39 6.49 -2.20
N LYS A 59 -14.33 6.80 -3.10
CA LYS A 59 -14.11 6.75 -4.56
C LYS A 59 -13.15 7.86 -5.03
N ALA A 60 -12.40 7.56 -6.08
CA ALA A 60 -11.59 8.57 -6.77
C ALA A 60 -12.49 9.58 -7.54
N GLN A 61 -11.99 10.80 -7.75
CA GLN A 61 -12.74 11.88 -8.43
C GLN A 61 -13.06 11.53 -9.89
N ASP A 62 -12.15 10.82 -10.55
CA ASP A 62 -12.34 10.29 -11.90
C ASP A 62 -13.27 9.06 -11.96
N LYS A 63 -13.86 8.67 -10.82
CA LYS A 63 -14.69 7.47 -10.62
C LYS A 63 -13.98 6.15 -10.92
N VAL A 64 -12.66 6.14 -11.09
CA VAL A 64 -11.87 4.92 -11.33
C VAL A 64 -11.34 4.36 -10.01
N GLY A 65 -12.14 3.47 -9.42
CA GLY A 65 -11.76 2.73 -8.21
C GLY A 65 -11.75 3.57 -6.93
N LEU A 66 -11.09 3.03 -5.91
CA LEU A 66 -10.99 3.64 -4.58
C LEU A 66 -9.67 4.42 -4.42
N ARG A 67 -9.70 5.36 -3.50
CA ARG A 67 -8.52 6.02 -2.94
C ARG A 67 -8.07 5.27 -1.71
N TRP A 68 -6.76 5.21 -1.47
CA TRP A 68 -6.17 4.44 -0.37
C TRP A 68 -5.13 5.27 0.38
N LYS A 69 -5.04 5.07 1.68
CA LYS A 69 -4.06 5.73 2.55
C LYS A 69 -3.31 4.69 3.38
N LEU A 70 -2.02 4.93 3.62
CA LEU A 70 -1.24 4.19 4.61
C LEU A 70 -1.55 4.69 6.02
N ASN A 71 -1.78 3.76 6.95
CA ASN A 71 -1.95 4.11 8.36
C ASN A 71 -0.59 4.35 9.03
N THR A 72 -0.14 5.59 8.96
CA THR A 72 1.14 6.03 9.55
C THR A 72 1.12 6.06 11.08
N GLN A 73 -0.06 6.16 11.70
CA GLN A 73 -0.22 6.18 13.16
C GLN A 73 0.25 4.88 13.85
N ILE A 74 0.27 3.77 13.12
CA ILE A 74 0.67 2.45 13.65
C ILE A 74 2.07 2.03 13.22
N LEU A 75 2.79 2.88 12.49
CA LEU A 75 4.09 2.56 11.91
C LEU A 75 5.15 3.58 12.32
N ASP A 76 6.31 3.08 12.74
CA ASP A 76 7.55 3.86 12.65
C ASP A 76 7.98 3.87 11.19
N LEU A 77 7.72 4.98 10.48
CA LEU A 77 7.95 5.10 9.04
C LEU A 77 9.41 4.80 8.65
N ILE A 78 10.38 5.22 9.46
CA ILE A 78 11.80 5.03 9.15
C ILE A 78 12.17 3.56 9.28
N LYS A 79 11.83 2.92 10.41
CA LYS A 79 12.11 1.49 10.60
C LYS A 79 11.37 0.63 9.59
N THR A 80 10.11 0.94 9.32
CA THR A 80 9.28 0.19 8.37
C THR A 80 9.86 0.30 6.95
N LYS A 81 10.30 1.48 6.51
CA LYS A 81 10.99 1.65 5.22
C LYS A 81 12.23 0.77 5.11
N LYS A 82 13.09 0.77 6.13
CA LYS A 82 14.30 -0.05 6.15
C LYS A 82 13.98 -1.54 6.09
N GLU A 83 13.02 -1.98 6.88
CA GLU A 83 12.64 -3.39 6.95
C GLU A 83 11.99 -3.88 5.65
N VAL A 84 11.09 -3.09 5.06
CA VAL A 84 10.49 -3.43 3.77
C VAL A 84 11.55 -3.49 2.66
N ALA A 85 12.50 -2.55 2.65
CA ALA A 85 13.60 -2.58 1.68
C ALA A 85 14.49 -3.82 1.86
N ARG A 86 14.81 -4.19 3.10
CA ARG A 86 15.56 -5.42 3.44
C ARG A 86 14.85 -6.67 2.95
N LEU A 87 13.54 -6.78 3.21
CA LEU A 87 12.74 -7.92 2.79
C LEU A 87 12.62 -8.00 1.26
N LEU A 88 12.46 -6.88 0.56
CA LEU A 88 12.42 -6.86 -0.90
C LEU A 88 13.73 -7.33 -1.54
N ALA A 89 14.87 -7.01 -0.91
CA ALA A 89 16.18 -7.45 -1.38
C ALA A 89 16.46 -8.95 -1.14
N SER A 90 15.66 -9.63 -0.31
CA SER A 90 15.83 -11.05 0.01
C SER A 90 14.91 -12.00 -0.76
N TYR A 91 14.11 -11.48 -1.71
CA TYR A 91 13.29 -12.27 -2.63
C TYR A 91 14.06 -12.57 -3.92
#